data_AF-A0A7C6DLV1-F1
#
_entry.id   AF-A0A7C6DLV1-F1
#
_cell.length_a   1.000
_cell.length_b   1.000
_cell.length_c   1.000
_cell.angle_alpha   90.00
_cell.angle_beta   90.00
_cell.angle_gamma   90.00
#
_symmetry.space_group_name_H-M   'P 1'
#
loop_
_entity.id
_entity.type
_entity.pdbx_description
1 polymer ?
#
loop_
_entity_poly.entity_id
_entity_poly.type
_entity_poly.pdbx_seq_one_letter_code
_entity_poly.pdbx_strand_id
1 'polypeptide(L)'
;MSGQSEAEMMREALERARRLLRELETQRDEVQASPPDIPPEQLALGRMAMNNAIASARRMLQALTEAEQIRQELPQERLCDDQTDQQAEADSGIEDESE
;
A
#
# COMPACT_ATOMS: atom_id res chain seq x y z
N MET A 1 -11.87 -17.26 3.04
CA MET A 1 -10.67 -16.44 2.71
C MET A 1 -10.62 -15.35 3.77
N SER A 2 -9.78 -15.50 4.79
CA SER A 2 -9.64 -14.46 5.81
C SER A 2 -9.07 -13.22 5.14
N GLY A 3 -9.89 -12.17 5.00
CA GLY A 3 -9.42 -10.89 4.49
C GLY A 3 -8.38 -10.35 5.47
N GLN A 4 -7.16 -10.14 5.00
CA GLN A 4 -6.13 -9.45 5.79
C GLN A 4 -6.65 -8.05 6.14
N SER A 5 -6.44 -7.61 7.38
CA SER A 5 -6.81 -6.26 7.76
C SER A 5 -5.97 -5.26 6.97
N GLU A 6 -6.53 -4.10 6.66
CA GLU A 6 -5.80 -3.00 6.01
C GLU A 6 -4.52 -2.63 6.78
N ALA A 7 -4.57 -2.77 8.11
CA ALA A 7 -3.42 -2.58 8.98
C ALA A 7 -2.29 -3.58 8.73
N GLU A 8 -2.61 -4.85 8.54
CA GLU A 8 -1.63 -5.89 8.25
C GLU A 8 -1.03 -5.71 6.86
N MET A 9 -1.86 -5.38 5.86
CA MET A 9 -1.38 -5.09 4.50
C MET A 9 -0.42 -3.89 4.49
N MET A 10 -0.74 -2.82 5.22
CA MET A 10 0.13 -1.64 5.32
C MET A 10 1.47 -1.97 5.98
N ARG A 11 1.46 -2.74 7.08
CA ARG A 11 2.70 -3.18 7.75
C ARG A 11 3.57 -4.02 6.84
N GLU A 12 2.97 -4.98 6.13
CA GLU A 12 3.68 -5.83 5.18
C GLU A 12 4.28 -5.03 4.03
N ALA A 13 3.53 -4.05 3.48
CA ALA A 13 4.04 -3.16 2.43
C ALA A 13 5.25 -2.36 2.90
N LEU A 14 5.19 -1.79 4.11
CA LEU A 14 6.30 -1.05 4.71
C LEU A 14 7.53 -1.93 4.94
N GLU A 15 7.35 -3.15 5.45
CA GLU A 15 8.44 -4.09 5.66
C GLU A 15 9.12 -4.47 4.34
N ARG A 16 8.34 -4.80 3.31
CA ARG A 16 8.83 -5.10 1.96
C ARG A 16 9.58 -3.91 1.35
N ALA A 17 9.06 -2.69 1.51
CA ALA A 17 9.70 -1.47 1.01
C ALA A 17 11.06 -1.22 1.71
N ARG A 18 11.13 -1.40 3.03
CA ARG A 18 12.39 -1.28 3.79
C ARG A 18 13.40 -2.32 3.38
N ARG A 19 12.97 -3.57 3.18
CA ARG A 19 13.83 -4.66 2.74
C ARG A 19 14.41 -4.38 1.35
N LEU A 20 13.56 -3.99 0.41
CA LEU A 20 13.99 -3.64 -0.96
C LEU A 20 15.04 -2.53 -0.94
N LEU A 21 14.82 -1.46 -0.18
CA LEU A 21 15.78 -0.36 -0.08
C LEU A 21 17.15 -0.84 0.43
N ARG A 22 17.16 -1.66 1.49
CA ARG A 22 18.41 -2.23 2.03
C ARG A 22 19.12 -3.12 1.03
N GLU A 23 18.39 -3.97 0.32
CA GLU A 23 18.96 -4.86 -0.70
C GLU A 23 19.61 -4.05 -1.84
N LEU A 24 18.95 -2.99 -2.32
CA LEU A 24 19.49 -2.11 -3.34
C LEU A 24 20.74 -1.35 -2.86
N GLU A 25 20.73 -0.84 -1.62
CA GLU A 25 21.89 -0.17 -1.02
C GLU A 25 23.07 -1.13 -0.85
N THR A 26 22.81 -2.36 -0.41
CA THR A 26 23.83 -3.41 -0.27
C THR A 26 24.45 -3.77 -1.62
N GLN A 27 23.62 -4.04 -2.63
CA GLN A 27 24.11 -4.35 -3.98
C GLN A 27 24.92 -3.21 -4.58
N ARG A 28 24.53 -1.95 -4.33
CA ARG A 28 25.30 -0.79 -4.76
C ARG A 28 26.69 -0.80 -4.13
N ASP A 29 26.78 -1.06 -2.83
CA ASP A 29 28.03 -1.05 -2.09
C ASP A 29 28.93 -2.22 -2.51
N GLU A 30 28.36 -3.40 -2.78
CA GLU A 30 29.08 -4.56 -3.35
C GLU A 30 29.68 -4.24 -4.73
N VAL A 31 28.89 -3.65 -5.63
CA VAL A 31 29.36 -3.26 -6.98
C VAL A 31 30.41 -2.15 -6.90
N GLN A 32 30.37 -1.28 -5.89
CA GLN A 32 31.41 -0.27 -5.67
C GLN A 32 32.70 -0.88 -5.12
N ALA A 33 32.60 -1.85 -4.21
CA ALA A 33 33.74 -2.54 -3.63
C ALA A 33 34.42 -3.50 -4.61
N SER A 34 33.64 -4.16 -5.46
CA SER A 34 34.11 -5.09 -6.49
C SER A 34 33.42 -4.81 -7.84
N PRO A 35 33.89 -3.80 -8.59
CA PRO A 35 33.31 -3.47 -9.88
C PRO A 35 33.39 -4.64 -10.87
N PRO A 36 32.33 -4.94 -11.62
CA PRO A 36 32.38 -5.96 -12.66
C PRO A 36 33.29 -5.53 -13.82
N ASP A 37 33.90 -6.49 -14.49
CA ASP A 37 34.76 -6.26 -15.66
C ASP A 37 33.90 -6.01 -16.91
N ILE A 38 33.40 -4.78 -17.03
CA ILE A 38 32.59 -4.30 -18.14
C ILE A 38 33.10 -2.92 -18.62
N PRO A 39 32.74 -2.50 -19.85
CA PRO A 39 33.14 -1.18 -20.33
C PRO A 39 32.70 -0.05 -19.38
N PRO A 40 33.54 0.99 -19.18
CA PRO A 40 33.28 2.03 -18.18
C PRO A 40 31.99 2.81 -18.42
N GLU A 41 31.60 2.98 -19.69
CA GLU A 41 30.35 3.64 -20.08
C GLU A 41 29.12 2.84 -19.63
N GLN A 42 29.17 1.51 -19.76
CA GLN A 42 28.11 0.62 -19.29
C GLN A 42 28.06 0.58 -17.76
N LEU A 43 29.21 0.60 -17.11
CA LEU A 43 29.30 0.71 -15.65
C LEU A 43 28.68 2.02 -15.15
N ALA A 44 28.94 3.14 -15.81
CA ALA A 44 28.36 4.44 -15.47
C ALA A 44 26.83 4.45 -15.64
N LEU A 45 26.32 3.90 -16.75
CA LEU A 45 24.89 3.74 -17.00
C LEU A 45 24.23 2.87 -15.91
N GLY A 46 24.85 1.73 -15.57
CA GLY A 46 24.37 0.84 -14.51
C GLY A 46 24.32 1.53 -13.14
N ARG A 47 25.36 2.31 -12.80
CA ARG A 47 25.39 3.09 -11.55
C ARG A 47 24.28 4.15 -11.51
N MET A 48 24.03 4.83 -12.63
CA MET A 48 22.93 5.80 -12.73
C MET A 48 21.57 5.11 -12.54
N ALA A 49 21.34 3.98 -13.20
CA ALA A 49 20.12 3.19 -13.05
C ALA A 49 19.91 2.72 -11.60
N MET A 50 20.97 2.23 -10.95
CA MET A 50 20.93 1.81 -9.54
C MET A 50 20.57 2.97 -8.61
N ASN A 51 21.18 4.14 -8.81
CA ASN A 51 20.87 5.33 -8.02
C ASN A 51 19.41 5.78 -8.20
N ASN A 52 18.88 5.71 -9.43
CA ASN A 52 17.47 6.02 -9.70
C ASN A 52 16.53 5.02 -9.02
N ALA A 53 16.87 3.73 -9.02
CA ALA A 53 16.10 2.70 -8.32
C ALA A 53 16.06 2.95 -6.81
N ILE A 54 17.21 3.25 -6.19
CA ILE A 54 17.30 3.60 -4.76
C ILE A 54 16.47 4.85 -4.46
N ALA A 55 16.59 5.92 -5.26
CA ALA A 55 15.80 7.13 -5.10
C ALA A 55 14.30 6.85 -5.20
N SER A 56 13.89 6.00 -6.13
CA SER A 56 12.50 5.56 -6.28
C SER A 56 12.00 4.79 -5.04
N ALA A 57 12.78 3.81 -4.57
CA ALA A 57 12.45 3.03 -3.38
C ALA A 57 12.33 3.89 -2.11
N ARG A 58 13.18 4.92 -1.96
CA ARG A 58 13.08 5.90 -0.86
C ARG A 58 11.78 6.68 -0.92
N ARG A 59 11.39 7.19 -2.09
CA ARG A 59 10.10 7.89 -2.27
C ARG A 59 8.90 6.98 -1.96
N MET A 60 8.96 5.73 -2.40
CA MET A 60 7.92 4.75 -2.10
C MET A 60 7.81 4.50 -0.59
N LEU A 61 8.93 4.28 0.10
CA LEU A 61 8.93 4.08 1.55
C LEU A 61 8.40 5.31 2.30
N GLN A 62 8.76 6.51 1.85
CA GLN A 62 8.24 7.75 2.42
C GLN A 62 6.72 7.84 2.24
N ALA A 63 6.21 7.64 1.03
CA ALA A 63 4.77 7.68 0.76
C ALA A 63 3.97 6.66 1.59
N LEU A 64 4.50 5.44 1.76
CA LEU A 64 3.88 4.43 2.62
C LEU A 64 3.90 4.83 4.10
N THR A 65 4.97 5.49 4.55
CA THR A 65 5.08 5.97 5.94
C THR A 65 4.09 7.11 6.21
N GLU A 66 3.96 8.04 5.27
CA GLU A 66 2.97 9.13 5.31
C GLU A 66 1.54 8.56 5.31
N ALA A 67 1.25 7.58 4.46
CA ALA A 67 -0.06 6.91 4.44
C ALA A 67 -0.36 6.18 5.76
N GLU A 68 0.63 5.53 6.38
CA GLU A 68 0.45 4.92 7.70
C GLU A 68 0.16 5.96 8.78
N GLN A 69 0.83 7.11 8.77
CA GLN A 69 0.60 8.21 9.72
C GLN A 69 -0.82 8.75 9.59
N ILE A 70 -1.27 9.05 8.37
CA ILE A 70 -2.64 9.52 8.11
C ILE A 70 -3.65 8.53 8.68
N ARG A 71 -3.46 7.23 8.46
CA ARG A 71 -4.35 6.18 8.98
C ARG A 71 -4.37 6.11 10.51
N GLN A 72 -3.26 6.43 11.18
CA GLN A 72 -3.20 6.48 12.65
C GLN A 72 -3.80 7.75 13.23
N GLU A 73 -3.69 8.87 12.52
CA GLU A 73 -4.16 10.19 12.93
C GLU A 73 -5.65 10.41 12.67
N LEU A 74 -6.21 9.78 11.63
CA LEU A 74 -7.64 9.79 11.39
C LEU A 74 -8.34 9.17 12.61
N PRO A 75 -9.16 9.94 13.35
CA PRO A 75 -10.16 9.33 14.19
C PRO A 75 -10.94 8.41 13.26
N GLN A 76 -11.22 7.16 13.67
CA GLN A 76 -12.33 6.46 13.04
C GLN A 76 -13.56 7.32 13.30
N GLU A 77 -13.87 8.23 12.38
CA GLU A 77 -15.13 8.92 12.36
C GLU A 77 -16.15 7.81 12.41
N ARG A 78 -16.78 7.76 13.57
CA ARG A 78 -17.85 6.86 13.88
C ARG A 78 -18.80 6.96 12.68
N LEU A 79 -18.91 5.87 11.94
CA LEU A 79 -20.16 5.50 11.30
C LEU A 79 -21.18 5.32 12.44
N CYS A 80 -21.54 6.42 13.09
CA CYS A 80 -22.66 6.53 13.99
C CYS A 80 -23.83 6.94 13.12
N ASP A 81 -24.69 5.95 12.91
CA ASP A 81 -26.13 6.11 13.05
C ASP A 81 -26.78 7.16 12.16
N ASP A 82 -27.12 6.77 10.93
CA ASP A 82 -28.46 7.08 10.44
C ASP A 82 -29.18 5.75 10.16
N GLN A 83 -29.61 5.12 11.25
CA GLN A 83 -30.79 4.26 11.23
C GLN A 83 -31.97 5.16 10.88
N THR A 84 -32.22 5.41 9.59
CA THR A 84 -33.52 5.92 9.18
C THR A 84 -34.50 4.76 9.21
N ASP A 85 -35.22 4.67 10.33
CA ASP A 85 -36.58 4.15 10.43
C ASP A 85 -37.36 4.39 9.13
N GLN A 86 -37.61 3.34 8.33
CA GLN A 86 -38.81 3.24 7.51
C GLN A 86 -39.38 1.83 7.64
N GLN A 87 -39.96 1.62 8.82
CA GLN A 87 -40.93 0.59 9.11
C GLN A 87 -42.32 1.14 8.75
N ALA A 88 -42.69 1.01 7.48
CA ALA A 88 -44.05 1.09 6.91
C ALA A 88 -43.84 0.73 5.43
N GLU A 89 -44.21 -0.44 4.93
CA GLU A 89 -45.56 -0.83 4.58
C GLU A 89 -45.70 -2.36 4.74
N ALA A 90 -46.33 -2.80 5.82
CA ALA A 90 -46.88 -4.14 5.93
C ALA A 90 -48.40 -4.00 5.98
N ASP A 91 -49.00 -3.54 4.88
CA ASP A 91 -50.44 -3.67 4.68
C ASP A 91 -50.80 -3.51 3.18
N SER A 92 -50.77 -4.60 2.43
CA SER A 92 -51.65 -4.72 1.27
C SER A 92 -52.24 -6.11 1.30
N GLY A 93 -53.42 -6.17 1.91
CA GLY A 93 -54.24 -7.34 2.08
C GLY A 93 -54.50 -8.12 0.79
N ILE A 94 -54.51 -9.42 0.99
CA ILE A 94 -55.17 -10.42 0.18
C ILE A 94 -56.69 -10.17 0.26
N GLU A 95 -57.35 -9.94 -0.88
CA GLU A 95 -58.73 -10.36 -1.22
C GLU A 95 -58.77 -10.36 -2.77
N ASP A 96 -58.56 -11.46 -3.51
CA ASP A 96 -59.46 -12.59 -3.76
C ASP A 96 -60.95 -12.23 -3.70
N GLU A 97 -61.51 -11.77 -4.82
CA GLU A 97 -62.89 -12.12 -5.16
C GLU A 97 -63.01 -12.40 -6.67
N SER A 98 -63.56 -13.58 -6.94
CA SER A 98 -63.88 -14.14 -8.23
C SER A 98 -65.30 -13.75 -8.61
N GLU A 99 -65.53 -13.24 -9.83
CA GLU A 99 -66.81 -13.39 -10.56
C GLU A 99 -66.57 -13.49 -12.07
#